data_AF-A0A4R4IXC3-F1
#
_entry.id   AF-A0A4R4IXC3-F1
#
_cell.length_a   1.000
_cell.length_b   1.000
_cell.length_c   1.000
_cell.angle_alpha   90.00
_cell.angle_beta   90.00
_cell.angle_gamma   90.00
#
_symmetry.space_group_name_H-M   'P 1'
#
loop_
_entity.id
_entity.type
_entity.pdbx_description
1 polymer ?
#
loop_
_entity_poly.entity_id
_entity_poly.type
_entity_poly.pdbx_seq_one_letter_code
_entity_poly.pdbx_strand_id
1 'polypeptide(L)' 'MLWINRNKPDIFNQTAYYLLLKDYIIYRLCGRIVGDYFIYNFSHYFNITEKCYWHDILNYCGVKIEQLPEVLPPVV' A
#
# COMPACT_ATOMS: atom_id res chain seq x y z
N MET A 1 -0.91 -7.82 6.27
CA MET A 1 0.18 -8.40 5.45
C MET A 1 0.82 -9.62 6.13
N LEU A 2 1.40 -9.48 7.33
CA LEU A 2 2.08 -10.56 8.06
C LEU A 2 1.26 -11.86 8.22
N TRP A 3 -0.03 -11.74 8.52
CA TRP A 3 -0.90 -12.92 8.64
C TRP A 3 -1.00 -13.69 7.31
N ILE A 4 -1.10 -12.98 6.18
CA ILE A 4 -1.16 -13.59 4.85
C ILE A 4 0.16 -14.29 4.55
N ASN A 5 1.30 -13.65 4.84
CA ASN A 5 2.62 -14.27 4.68
C ASN A 5 2.73 -15.59 5.48
N ARG A 6 2.27 -15.59 6.74
CA ARG A 6 2.34 -16.78 7.62
C ARG A 6 1.39 -17.90 7.23
N ASN A 7 0.18 -17.58 6.77
CA ASN A 7 -0.90 -18.57 6.60
C ASN A 7 -1.18 -18.92 5.13
N LYS A 8 -0.82 -18.03 4.19
CA LYS A 8 -1.01 -18.20 2.74
C LYS A 8 0.23 -17.68 1.99
N PRO A 9 1.41 -18.27 2.20
CA PRO A 9 2.67 -17.80 1.63
C PRO A 9 2.65 -17.79 0.09
N ASP A 10 1.97 -18.74 -0.56
CA ASP A 10 1.87 -18.78 -2.02
C ASP A 10 1.15 -17.55 -2.57
N ILE A 11 0.06 -17.13 -1.92
CA ILE A 11 -0.67 -15.91 -2.29
C ILE A 11 0.21 -14.69 -2.03
N PHE A 12 0.88 -14.64 -0.87
CA PHE A 12 1.77 -13.54 -0.53
C PHE A 12 2.87 -13.36 -1.59
N ASN A 13 3.52 -14.44 -2.01
CA ASN A 13 4.59 -14.43 -2.99
C ASN A 13 4.13 -14.09 -4.42
N GLN A 14 2.89 -14.42 -4.77
CA GLN A 14 2.30 -14.09 -6.08
C GLN A 14 1.62 -12.71 -6.11
N THR A 15 1.51 -12.02 -4.96
CA THR A 15 0.81 -10.74 -4.89
C THR A 15 1.60 -9.64 -5.59
N ALA A 16 1.03 -9.08 -6.66
CA ALA A 16 1.62 -7.96 -7.37
C ALA A 16 1.42 -6.62 -6.62
N TYR A 17 0.24 -6.38 -6.04
CA TYR A 17 -0.11 -5.12 -5.39
C TYR A 17 -0.89 -5.31 -4.08
N TYR A 18 -0.60 -4.48 -3.08
CA TYR A 18 -1.40 -4.29 -1.88
C TYR A 18 -2.09 -2.94 -1.94
N LEU A 19 -3.41 -2.96 -2.10
CA LEU A 19 -4.23 -1.76 -2.27
C LEU A 19 -5.24 -1.63 -1.13
N LEU A 20 -5.55 -0.40 -0.76
CA LEU A 20 -6.75 -0.11 0.02
C LEU A 20 -7.97 -0.10 -0.92
N LEU A 21 -9.16 -0.23 -0.33
CA LEU A 21 -10.41 -0.31 -1.11
C LEU A 21 -10.57 0.86 -2.09
N LYS A 22 -10.22 2.07 -1.65
CA LYS A 22 -10.31 3.29 -2.47
C LYS A 22 -9.37 3.22 -3.68
N ASP A 23 -8.12 2.83 -3.47
CA ASP A 23 -7.11 2.71 -4.54
C ASP A 23 -7.56 1.67 -5.58
N TYR A 24 -8.16 0.56 -5.12
CA TYR A 24 -8.70 -0.47 -6.01
C TYR A 24 -9.87 0.06 -6.86
N ILE A 25 -10.77 0.85 -6.27
CA ILE A 25 -11.86 1.49 -7.03
C ILE A 25 -11.30 2.44 -8.08
N ILE A 26 -10.30 3.27 -7.74
CA ILE A 26 -9.65 4.17 -8.69
C ILE A 26 -9.00 3.38 -9.84
N TYR A 27 -8.29 2.30 -9.52
CA TYR A 27 -7.72 1.43 -10.53
C TYR A 27 -8.78 0.84 -11.47
N ARG A 28 -9.90 0.37 -10.92
CA ARG A 28 -10.99 -0.21 -11.71
C ARG A 28 -11.71 0.79 -12.60
N LEU A 29 -11.80 2.05 -12.20
CA LEU A 29 -12.50 3.10 -12.96
C LEU A 29 -11.59 3.86 -13.93
N CYS A 30 -10.32 4.07 -13.56
CA CYS A 30 -9.41 4.97 -14.26
C CYS A 30 -8.16 4.27 -14.81
N GLY A 31 -7.94 2.99 -14.50
CA GLY A 31 -6.75 2.25 -14.92
C GLY A 31 -5.45 2.67 -14.22
N ARG A 32 -5.53 3.49 -13.17
CA ARG A 32 -4.37 4.01 -12.43
C ARG A 32 -4.37 3.52 -10.98
N ILE A 33 -3.21 3.07 -10.52
CA ILE A 33 -2.99 2.63 -9.13
C ILE A 33 -2.42 3.81 -8.35
N VAL A 34 -3.29 4.55 -7.65
CA VAL A 34 -2.92 5.73 -6.85
C VAL A 34 -3.68 5.73 -5.53
N GLY A 35 -3.02 6.21 -4.48
CA GLY A 35 -3.57 6.41 -3.14
C GLY A 35 -3.48 7.87 -2.70
N ASP A 36 -4.03 8.18 -1.53
CA ASP A 36 -4.01 9.54 -0.96
C ASP A 36 -3.45 9.59 0.47
N TYR A 37 -2.85 10.72 0.83
CA TYR A 37 -2.24 10.91 2.16
C TYR A 37 -3.22 10.73 3.32
N PHE A 38 -4.50 11.06 3.17
CA PHE A 38 -5.44 10.98 4.30
C PHE A 38 -5.72 9.53 4.68
N ILE A 39 -5.98 8.69 3.68
CA ILE A 39 -6.34 7.29 3.90
C ILE A 39 -5.10 6.46 4.26
N TYR A 40 -3.93 6.78 3.72
CA TYR A 40 -2.71 6.01 3.99
C TYR A 40 -2.21 6.12 5.43
N ASN A 41 -2.63 7.12 6.20
CA ASN A 41 -2.35 7.19 7.64
C ASN A 41 -2.89 5.98 8.42
N PHE A 42 -3.99 5.37 7.95
CA PHE A 42 -4.59 4.18 8.57
C PHE A 42 -3.93 2.86 8.16
N SER A 43 -2.95 2.91 7.25
CA SER A 43 -2.26 1.71 6.78
C SER A 43 -1.23 1.15 7.77
N HIS A 44 -0.79 1.99 8.73
CA HIS A 44 0.30 1.72 9.68
C HIS A 44 1.70 1.55 9.08
N TYR A 45 1.86 1.68 7.76
CA TYR A 45 3.16 1.66 7.06
C TYR A 45 3.42 2.95 6.28
N PHE A 46 2.71 4.02 6.62
CA PHE A 46 2.92 5.37 6.10
C PHE A 46 3.47 6.27 7.21
N ASN A 47 4.61 6.92 6.96
CA ASN A 47 5.20 7.89 7.87
C ASN A 47 4.46 9.22 7.72
N ILE A 48 3.66 9.59 8.72
CA ILE A 48 2.83 10.80 8.69
C ILE A 48 3.64 12.10 8.75
N THR A 49 4.86 12.04 9.29
CA THR A 49 5.75 13.21 9.44
C THR A 49 6.47 13.49 8.12
N GLU A 50 7.07 12.46 7.51
CA GLU A 50 7.81 12.57 6.25
C GLU A 50 6.92 12.46 5.01
N LYS A 51 5.64 12.06 5.19
CA LYS A 51 4.64 11.87 4.13
C LYS A 51 5.09 10.87 3.05
N CYS A 52 5.74 9.80 3.49
CA CYS A 52 6.27 8.75 2.62
C CYS A 52 6.00 7.37 3.21
N TYR A 53 6.31 6.31 2.45
CA TYR A 53 6.26 4.96 2.99
C TYR A 53 7.32 4.73 4.07
N TRP A 54 6.91 4.08 5.16
CA TRP A 54 7.82 3.73 6.23
C TRP A 54 8.60 2.46 5.87
N HIS A 55 9.80 2.66 5.35
CA HIS A 55 10.64 1.61 4.77
C HIS A 55 10.92 0.47 5.76
N ASP A 56 11.28 0.77 7.01
CA ASP A 56 11.57 -0.27 8.00
C ASP A 56 10.38 -1.18 8.29
N ILE A 57 9.17 -0.61 8.37
CA ILE A 57 7.94 -1.36 8.61
C ILE A 57 7.57 -2.22 7.40
N LEU A 58 7.75 -1.69 6.19
CA LEU A 58 7.53 -2.44 4.95
C LEU A 58 8.53 -3.60 4.80
N ASN A 59 9.81 -3.35 5.08
CA ASN A 59 10.86 -4.38 5.10
C ASN A 59 10.52 -5.48 6.11
N TYR A 60 10.07 -5.13 7.32
CA TYR A 60 9.59 -6.09 8.31
C TYR A 60 8.37 -6.89 7.82
N CYS A 61 7.47 -6.26 7.06
CA CYS A 61 6.33 -6.93 6.45
C CYS A 61 6.70 -7.83 5.26
N GLY A 62 7.91 -7.68 4.70
CA GLY A 62 8.33 -8.34 3.46
C GLY A 62 7.64 -7.79 2.21
N VAL A 63 7.24 -6.51 2.22
CA VAL A 63 6.52 -5.85 1.12
C VAL A 63 7.43 -4.78 0.52
N LYS A 64 7.53 -4.77 -0.81
CA LYS A 64 8.31 -3.77 -1.54
C LYS A 64 7.45 -2.56 -1.91
N ILE A 65 8.07 -1.40 -2.07
CA ILE A 65 7.35 -0.16 -2.38
C ILE A 65 6.67 -0.23 -3.74
N GLU A 66 7.23 -0.96 -4.70
CA GLU A 66 6.66 -1.12 -6.04
C GLU A 66 5.35 -1.93 -6.03
N GLN A 67 5.08 -2.66 -4.93
CA GLN A 67 3.82 -3.37 -4.71
C GLN A 67 2.75 -2.48 -4.06
N LEU A 68 3.02 -1.19 -3.85
CA LEU A 68 2.11 -0.23 -3.24
C LEU A 68 1.79 0.88 -4.26
N PRO A 69 0.64 1.56 -4.14
CA PRO A 69 0.32 2.66 -5.04
C PRO A 69 1.21 3.88 -4.80
N GLU A 70 1.32 4.74 -5.81
CA GLU A 70 1.83 6.08 -5.59
C GLU A 70 0.84 6.85 -4.71
N VAL A 71 1.32 7.40 -3.58
CA VAL A 71 0.48 8.19 -2.68
C VAL A 71 0.63 9.65 -2.99
N LEU A 72 -0.48 10.29 -3.37
CA LEU A 72 -0.51 11.69 -3.77
C LEU A 72 -1.11 12.57 -2.66
N PRO A 73 -0.68 13.84 -2.55
CA PRO A 73 -1.41 14.81 -1.74
C PRO A 73 -2.81 15.04 -2.33
N PRO A 74 -3.80 15.42 -1.49
CA PRO A 74 -5.09 15.87 -1.98
C PRO A 74 -4.91 17.06 -2.95
N VAL A 75 -5.64 17.03 -4.06
CA VAL A 75 -5.76 18.19 -4.95
C VAL A 75 -6.69 19.18 -4.26
N VAL A 76 -6.15 20.34 -3.89
CA VAL A 76 -6.92 21.48 -3.36
C VAL A 76 -7.40 22.32 -4.52
#